data_AF-A0A1M5TQL7-F1
#
_entry.id   AF-A0A1M5TQL7-F1
#
_cell.length_a   1.000
_cell.length_b   1.000
_cell.length_c   1.000
_cell.angle_alpha   90.00
_cell.angle_beta   90.00
_cell.angle_gamma   90.00
#
_symmetry.space_group_name_H-M   'P 1'
#
loop_
_entity.id
_entity.type
_entity.pdbx_description
1 polymer ?
#
loop_
_entity_poly.entity_id
_entity_poly.type
_entity_poly.pdbx_seq_one_letter_code
_entity_poly.pdbx_strand_id
1 'polypeptide(L)'
;MKLLTALILSLLSFSFGTHQAAAQPKDYSSTIELFRSSPVVEKFFAASYGYAVFPLIGKAGFVVGGSYGKGQVYRGDVVTGTTSVIEGSIGFQAGGQAFSEIIFFQDERAYREFISGSFEFDATAQAVAVTAGVSAQAGTTGTSAGVSTGPRTGIQAETGYVKGFATFVHAQGGLMYEFSVGGQKFTFQPL
;
A
#
# COMPACT_ATOMS: atom_id res chain seq x y z
N MET A 1 -8.88 16.13 66.65
CA MET A 1 -9.96 17.15 66.65
C MET A 1 -9.38 18.49 66.20
N LYS A 2 -9.81 18.97 65.04
CA LYS A 2 -9.93 20.36 64.55
C LYS A 2 -10.10 20.23 63.03
N LEU A 3 -11.32 20.00 62.55
CA LEU A 3 -12.27 21.05 62.16
C LEU A 3 -11.64 21.98 61.11
N LEU A 4 -12.12 21.90 59.87
CA LEU A 4 -13.06 22.88 59.29
C LEU A 4 -12.29 24.18 58.97
N THR A 5 -12.25 24.71 57.76
CA THR A 5 -13.32 24.95 56.78
C THR A 5 -12.68 25.71 55.62
N ALA A 6 -13.29 25.63 54.42
CA ALA A 6 -13.44 26.77 53.49
C ALA A 6 -12.16 27.30 52.77
N LEU A 7 -12.14 27.73 51.49
CA LEU A 7 -13.14 27.99 50.45
C LEU A 7 -12.38 28.69 49.27
N ILE A 8 -12.93 28.61 48.06
CA ILE A 8 -12.70 29.47 46.87
C ILE A 8 -11.41 29.19 46.05
N LEU A 9 -11.46 28.43 44.94
CA LEU A 9 -12.06 28.75 43.63
C LEU A 9 -11.25 29.81 42.84
N SER A 10 -10.21 29.38 42.12
CA SER A 10 -9.73 30.07 40.92
C SER A 10 -9.88 29.14 39.71
N LEU A 11 -11.12 29.10 39.24
CA LEU A 11 -11.51 28.63 37.92
C LEU A 11 -10.90 29.59 36.89
N LEU A 12 -9.76 29.23 36.29
CA LEU A 12 -9.28 29.89 35.07
C LEU A 12 -9.45 28.94 33.90
N SER A 13 -10.53 29.19 33.18
CA SER A 13 -10.95 28.59 31.92
C SER A 13 -9.78 28.53 30.93
N PHE A 14 -9.16 27.37 30.76
CA PHE A 14 -8.38 27.11 29.56
C PHE A 14 -9.35 26.55 28.52
N SER A 15 -9.75 27.43 27.61
CA SER A 15 -10.61 27.11 26.48
C SER A 15 -10.05 25.90 25.74
N PHE A 16 -10.82 24.82 25.73
CA PHE A 16 -10.59 23.69 24.85
C PHE A 16 -10.72 24.17 23.41
N GLY A 17 -9.58 24.49 22.79
CA GLY A 17 -9.49 24.55 21.35
C GLY A 17 -9.80 23.15 20.82
N THR A 18 -10.98 22.96 20.26
CA THR A 18 -11.22 21.85 19.33
C THR A 18 -10.29 22.06 18.15
N HIS A 19 -9.06 21.53 18.24
CA HIS A 19 -8.25 21.29 17.07
C HIS A 19 -8.97 20.22 16.26
N GLN A 20 -9.90 20.70 15.43
CA GLN A 20 -10.38 19.98 14.27
C GLN A 20 -9.12 19.52 13.55
N ALA A 21 -8.80 18.23 13.65
CA ALA A 21 -7.82 17.61 12.78
C ALA A 21 -8.41 17.69 11.38
N ALA A 22 -8.22 18.82 10.70
CA ALA A 22 -8.37 18.92 9.27
C ALA A 22 -7.44 17.83 8.73
N ALA A 23 -8.04 16.74 8.25
CA ALA A 23 -7.31 15.72 7.55
C ALA A 23 -6.58 16.46 6.42
N GLN A 24 -5.28 16.66 6.58
CA GLN A 24 -4.42 17.17 5.52
C GLN A 24 -4.79 16.37 4.26
N PRO A 25 -4.99 17.01 3.10
CA PRO A 25 -5.07 16.24 1.86
C PRO A 25 -3.74 15.49 1.80
N LYS A 26 -3.79 14.19 2.07
CA LYS A 26 -2.63 13.33 1.92
C LYS A 26 -2.30 13.42 0.45
N ASP A 27 -1.15 13.99 0.13
CA ASP A 27 -0.77 14.14 -1.25
C ASP A 27 -0.41 12.76 -1.81
N TYR A 28 -1.34 12.18 -2.56
CA TYR A 28 -1.16 10.90 -3.24
C TYR A 28 -0.41 11.05 -4.57
N SER A 29 -0.24 12.28 -5.07
CA SER A 29 0.30 12.58 -6.40
C SER A 29 1.74 12.10 -6.55
N SER A 30 2.57 12.32 -5.53
CA SER A 30 3.97 11.85 -5.50
C SER A 30 4.09 10.33 -5.67
N THR A 31 3.18 9.57 -5.04
CA THR A 31 3.14 8.10 -5.19
C THR A 31 2.63 7.68 -6.56
N ILE A 32 1.64 8.39 -7.11
CA ILE A 32 1.15 8.15 -8.46
C ILE A 32 2.28 8.39 -9.47
N GLU A 33 3.01 9.50 -9.37
CA GLU A 33 4.15 9.81 -10.23
C GLU A 33 5.27 8.77 -10.13
N LEU A 34 5.56 8.31 -8.92
CA LEU A 34 6.51 7.21 -8.69
C LEU A 34 6.10 5.97 -9.51
N PHE A 35 4.83 5.56 -9.48
CA PHE A 35 4.36 4.42 -10.26
C PHE A 35 4.34 4.70 -11.77
N ARG A 36 3.93 5.90 -12.20
CA ARG A 36 3.95 6.33 -13.62
C ARG A 36 5.35 6.32 -14.22
N SER A 37 6.38 6.53 -13.40
CA SER A 37 7.78 6.48 -13.86
C SER A 37 8.21 5.11 -14.40
N SER A 38 7.48 4.03 -14.05
CA SER A 38 7.71 2.70 -14.58
C SER A 38 7.01 2.50 -15.94
N PRO A 39 7.74 2.25 -17.04
CA PRO A 39 7.13 2.02 -18.35
C PRO A 39 6.18 0.82 -18.41
N VAL A 40 6.31 -0.12 -17.46
CA VAL A 40 5.41 -1.26 -17.32
C VAL A 40 4.08 -0.82 -16.70
N VAL A 41 4.15 -0.01 -15.63
CA VAL A 41 2.98 0.43 -14.88
C VAL A 41 2.20 1.52 -15.62
N GLU A 42 2.89 2.40 -16.36
CA GLU A 42 2.27 3.47 -17.14
C GLU A 42 1.17 2.96 -18.09
N LYS A 43 1.36 1.75 -18.66
CA LYS A 43 0.37 1.11 -19.54
C LYS A 43 -0.96 0.84 -18.83
N PHE A 44 -0.95 0.61 -17.52
CA PHE A 44 -2.15 0.33 -16.73
C PHE A 44 -2.93 1.59 -16.40
N PHE A 45 -2.25 2.73 -16.22
CA PHE A 45 -2.93 4.02 -16.06
C PHE A 45 -3.80 4.35 -17.28
N ALA A 46 -3.31 4.04 -18.49
CA ALA A 46 -4.05 4.30 -19.73
C ALA A 46 -5.17 3.27 -20.01
N ALA A 47 -5.00 2.02 -19.56
CA ALA A 47 -5.89 0.91 -19.92
C ALA A 47 -6.91 0.52 -18.83
N SER A 48 -6.79 1.04 -17.61
CA SER A 48 -7.68 0.70 -16.49
C SER A 48 -8.95 1.55 -16.46
N TYR A 49 -9.99 1.02 -15.84
CA TYR A 49 -11.19 1.79 -15.48
C TYR A 49 -10.94 2.75 -14.32
N GLY A 50 -10.02 2.40 -13.43
CA GLY A 50 -9.61 3.19 -12.27
C GLY A 50 -8.52 2.49 -11.48
N TYR A 51 -8.10 3.09 -10.37
CA TYR A 51 -7.08 2.52 -9.50
C TYR A 51 -7.23 2.95 -8.04
N ALA A 52 -6.69 2.16 -7.13
CA ALA A 52 -6.48 2.52 -5.74
C ALA A 52 -4.98 2.65 -5.47
N VAL A 53 -4.55 3.73 -4.82
CA VAL A 53 -3.14 3.98 -4.49
C VAL A 53 -2.94 4.10 -2.99
N PHE A 54 -1.92 3.44 -2.48
CA PHE A 54 -1.50 3.40 -1.08
C PHE A 54 -0.04 3.90 -1.00
N PRO A 55 0.18 5.16 -0.58
CA PRO A 55 1.52 5.73 -0.45
C PRO A 55 2.41 4.98 0.53
N LEU A 56 1.81 4.46 1.58
CA LEU A 56 2.52 3.81 2.67
C LEU A 56 1.64 2.73 3.29
N ILE A 57 2.12 1.49 3.18
CA ILE A 57 1.66 0.33 3.93
C ILE A 57 2.81 -0.08 4.83
N GLY A 58 2.60 0.02 6.14
CA GLY A 58 3.56 -0.42 7.13
C GLY A 58 3.28 -1.86 7.54
N LYS A 59 4.31 -2.71 7.55
CA LYS A 59 4.28 -4.06 8.10
C LYS A 59 4.99 -4.08 9.45
N ALA A 60 4.39 -4.74 10.44
CA ALA A 60 4.99 -4.93 11.76
C ALA A 60 4.61 -6.29 12.35
N GLY A 61 5.53 -6.88 13.12
CA GLY A 61 5.32 -8.13 13.87
C GLY A 61 6.49 -9.09 13.70
N PHE A 62 6.68 -10.01 14.66
CA PHE A 62 7.85 -10.91 14.68
C PHE A 62 7.51 -12.33 14.22
N VAL A 63 6.45 -12.94 14.77
CA VAL A 63 5.95 -14.29 14.41
C VAL A 63 4.57 -14.22 13.77
N VAL A 64 3.72 -13.36 14.32
CA VAL A 64 2.44 -12.96 13.76
C VAL A 64 2.55 -11.46 13.48
N GLY A 65 2.35 -11.10 12.22
CA GLY A 65 2.45 -9.74 11.73
C GLY A 65 1.14 -9.21 11.18
N GLY A 66 1.08 -7.90 11.07
CA GLY A 66 0.00 -7.20 10.42
C GLY A 66 0.55 -6.10 9.52
N SER A 67 -0.17 -5.83 8.44
CA SER A 67 0.08 -4.66 7.60
C SER A 67 -1.11 -3.72 7.67
N TYR A 68 -0.84 -2.42 7.70
CA TYR A 68 -1.87 -1.39 7.62
C TYR A 68 -1.44 -0.26 6.71
N GLY A 69 -2.36 0.21 5.89
CA GLY A 69 -2.15 1.38 5.05
C GLY A 69 -3.44 2.11 4.74
N LYS A 70 -3.30 3.40 4.42
CA LYS A 70 -4.39 4.26 3.94
C LYS A 70 -4.14 4.64 2.50
N GLY A 71 -5.19 4.60 1.70
CA GLY A 71 -5.15 4.86 0.27
C GLY A 71 -6.29 5.75 -0.20
N GLN A 72 -6.29 5.99 -1.50
CA GLN A 72 -7.32 6.76 -2.19
C GLN A 72 -7.68 6.05 -3.49
N VAL A 73 -8.96 6.13 -3.87
CA VAL A 73 -9.52 5.46 -5.05
C VAL A 73 -9.87 6.49 -6.10
N TYR A 74 -9.55 6.15 -7.34
CA TYR A 74 -9.69 6.97 -8.53
C TYR A 74 -10.47 6.23 -9.60
N ARG A 75 -11.26 6.97 -10.38
CA ARG A 75 -11.82 6.54 -11.66
C ARG A 75 -11.38 7.56 -12.72
N GLY A 76 -10.44 7.16 -13.58
CA GLY A 76 -9.64 8.12 -14.34
C GLY A 76 -8.87 9.05 -13.37
N ASP A 77 -8.90 10.36 -13.62
CA ASP A 77 -8.26 11.35 -12.75
C ASP A 77 -9.18 11.90 -11.63
N VAL A 78 -10.38 11.34 -11.48
CA VAL A 78 -11.36 11.77 -10.47
C VAL A 78 -11.27 10.89 -9.23
N VAL A 79 -11.05 11.52 -8.08
CA VAL A 79 -11.11 10.85 -6.77
C VAL A 79 -12.56 10.45 -6.48
N THR A 80 -12.77 9.20 -6.08
CA THR A 80 -14.11 8.65 -5.78
C THR A 80 -14.28 8.25 -4.32
N GLY A 81 -13.20 8.10 -3.56
CA GLY A 81 -13.25 7.76 -2.14
C GLY A 81 -11.89 7.51 -1.52
N THR A 82 -11.91 7.18 -0.23
CA THR A 82 -10.75 6.73 0.52
C THR A 82 -10.83 5.22 0.75
N THR A 83 -9.68 4.59 0.95
CA THR A 83 -9.62 3.16 1.26
C THR A 83 -8.57 2.88 2.33
N SER A 84 -8.69 1.77 3.04
CA SER A 84 -7.67 1.25 3.94
C SER A 84 -7.48 -0.24 3.73
N VAL A 85 -6.24 -0.70 3.85
CA VAL A 85 -5.89 -2.12 3.78
C VAL A 85 -5.44 -2.61 5.15
N ILE A 86 -5.89 -3.81 5.51
CA ILE A 86 -5.39 -4.60 6.64
C ILE A 86 -4.98 -5.98 6.09
N GLU A 87 -3.75 -6.39 6.36
CA GLU A 87 -3.24 -7.72 5.99
C GLU A 87 -2.80 -8.45 7.26
N GLY A 88 -3.13 -9.74 7.38
CA GLY A 88 -2.54 -10.61 8.41
C GLY A 88 -1.46 -11.49 7.80
N SER A 89 -0.32 -11.59 8.47
CA SER A 89 0.81 -12.44 8.07
C SER A 89 1.25 -13.36 9.20
N ILE A 90 1.66 -14.59 8.85
CA ILE A 90 2.29 -15.54 9.77
C ILE A 90 3.70 -15.83 9.22
N GLY A 91 4.74 -15.48 9.98
CA GLY A 91 6.13 -15.64 9.55
C GLY A 91 7.13 -14.82 10.36
N PHE A 92 8.42 -15.16 10.25
CA PHE A 92 9.52 -14.48 10.95
C PHE A 92 9.84 -13.12 10.30
N GLN A 93 8.97 -12.13 10.49
CA GLN A 93 9.15 -10.78 9.95
C GLN A 93 10.06 -9.96 10.88
N ALA A 94 11.34 -10.28 10.94
CA ALA A 94 12.30 -9.46 11.68
C ALA A 94 12.55 -8.13 10.95
N GLY A 95 11.69 -7.14 11.20
CA GLY A 95 11.89 -5.75 10.75
C GLY A 95 10.60 -5.02 10.40
N GLY A 96 10.54 -3.72 10.71
CA GLY A 96 9.52 -2.82 10.18
C GLY A 96 9.78 -2.59 8.70
N GLN A 97 8.84 -2.96 7.84
CA GLN A 97 8.93 -2.76 6.40
C GLN A 97 7.85 -1.78 5.96
N ALA A 98 8.17 -0.93 5.00
CA ALA A 98 7.25 0.01 4.41
C ALA A 98 7.29 -0.14 2.89
N PHE A 99 6.14 -0.08 2.25
CA PHE A 99 6.04 -0.08 0.79
C PHE A 99 4.86 0.75 0.33
N SER A 100 4.93 1.20 -0.92
CA SER A 100 3.80 1.77 -1.64
C SER A 100 3.15 0.69 -2.50
N GLU A 101 1.84 0.75 -2.66
CA GLU A 101 1.06 -0.18 -3.46
C GLU A 101 0.08 0.59 -4.37
N ILE A 102 -0.13 0.08 -5.58
CA ILE A 102 -1.20 0.55 -6.47
C ILE A 102 -1.92 -0.66 -7.07
N ILE A 103 -3.25 -0.58 -7.11
CA ILE A 103 -4.15 -1.63 -7.60
C ILE A 103 -4.96 -1.03 -8.73
N PHE A 104 -4.79 -1.54 -9.95
CA PHE A 104 -5.58 -1.16 -11.11
C PHE A 104 -6.80 -2.06 -11.27
N PHE A 105 -7.90 -1.46 -11.71
CA PHE A 105 -9.16 -2.14 -12.02
C PHE A 105 -9.34 -2.21 -13.53
N GLN A 106 -9.41 -3.41 -14.09
CA GLN A 106 -9.53 -3.61 -15.53
C GLN A 106 -10.81 -3.00 -16.10
N ASP A 107 -11.91 -3.20 -15.39
CA ASP A 107 -13.26 -2.91 -15.85
C ASP A 107 -14.13 -2.38 -14.70
N GLU A 108 -15.33 -1.93 -15.03
CA GLU A 108 -16.29 -1.42 -14.06
C GLU A 108 -16.67 -2.48 -13.01
N ARG A 109 -16.71 -3.77 -13.38
CA ARG A 109 -17.02 -4.85 -12.44
C ARG A 109 -15.96 -4.94 -11.36
N ALA A 110 -14.67 -5.00 -11.71
CA ALA A 110 -13.56 -5.04 -10.76
C ALA A 110 -13.54 -3.80 -9.85
N TYR A 111 -13.80 -2.62 -10.42
CA TYR A 111 -13.93 -1.40 -9.64
C TYR A 111 -15.09 -1.47 -8.64
N ARG A 112 -16.29 -1.85 -9.08
CA ARG A 112 -17.48 -1.97 -8.22
C ARG A 112 -17.30 -3.03 -7.14
N GLU A 113 -16.61 -4.12 -7.45
CA GLU A 113 -16.26 -5.17 -6.52
C GLU A 113 -15.35 -4.62 -5.41
N PHE A 114 -14.30 -3.88 -5.75
CA PHE A 114 -13.41 -3.23 -4.78
C PHE A 114 -14.14 -2.21 -3.89
N ILE A 115 -15.00 -1.36 -4.48
CA ILE A 115 -15.70 -0.30 -3.73
C ILE A 115 -17.00 -0.78 -3.03
N SER A 116 -17.29 -2.08 -3.04
CA SER A 116 -18.54 -2.63 -2.48
C SER A 116 -18.65 -2.53 -0.95
N GLY A 117 -17.57 -2.14 -0.27
CA GLY A 117 -17.52 -1.83 1.16
C GLY A 117 -16.38 -2.56 1.85
N SER A 118 -16.39 -3.90 1.81
CA SER A 118 -15.28 -4.74 2.27
C SER A 118 -14.92 -5.74 1.19
N PHE A 119 -13.72 -5.59 0.63
CA PHE A 119 -13.18 -6.47 -0.39
C PHE A 119 -12.02 -7.27 0.17
N GLU A 120 -11.95 -8.56 -0.13
CA GLU A 120 -10.87 -9.43 0.32
C GLU A 120 -10.15 -10.01 -0.90
N PHE A 121 -8.86 -9.71 -1.02
CA PHE A 121 -8.01 -10.38 -1.98
C PHE A 121 -7.56 -11.72 -1.38
N ASP A 122 -8.00 -12.81 -2.01
CA ASP A 122 -7.46 -14.13 -1.71
C ASP A 122 -5.98 -14.20 -2.15
N ALA A 123 -5.15 -14.85 -1.34
CA ALA A 123 -3.71 -15.00 -1.57
C ALA A 123 -3.34 -15.65 -2.92
N THR A 124 -4.29 -16.27 -3.61
CA THR A 124 -4.10 -16.91 -4.93
C THR A 124 -4.32 -15.98 -6.12
N ALA A 125 -4.92 -14.81 -5.92
CA ALA A 125 -5.24 -13.85 -6.99
C ALA A 125 -4.23 -12.71 -7.12
N GLN A 126 -3.23 -12.67 -6.24
CA GLN A 126 -2.22 -11.61 -6.17
C GLN A 126 -1.05 -12.01 -7.08
N ALA A 127 -1.07 -11.59 -8.33
CA ALA A 127 0.03 -11.83 -9.26
C ALA A 127 0.59 -10.52 -9.80
N VAL A 128 1.93 -10.54 -9.92
CA VAL A 128 2.80 -9.54 -10.53
C VAL A 128 3.16 -8.38 -9.60
N ALA A 129 3.70 -8.71 -8.42
CA ALA A 129 4.58 -7.79 -7.70
C ALA A 129 5.87 -7.60 -8.52
N VAL A 130 5.80 -6.79 -9.57
CA VAL A 130 6.98 -6.28 -10.25
C VAL A 130 7.49 -5.14 -9.38
N THR A 131 8.58 -5.41 -8.66
CA THR A 131 9.35 -4.36 -7.99
C THR A 131 9.81 -3.37 -9.06
N ALA A 132 9.09 -2.25 -9.17
CA ALA A 132 9.50 -1.12 -10.00
C ALA A 132 10.79 -0.54 -9.40
N GLY A 133 11.94 -1.06 -9.85
CA GLY A 133 13.25 -0.63 -9.34
C GLY A 133 14.44 -1.55 -9.64
N VAL A 134 14.25 -2.83 -9.98
CA VAL A 134 15.39 -3.76 -10.22
C VAL A 134 15.88 -3.70 -11.67
N SER A 135 16.16 -2.50 -12.16
CA SER A 135 16.86 -2.29 -13.43
C SER A 135 17.97 -1.24 -13.30
N ALA A 136 18.71 -1.26 -12.20
CA ALA A 136 19.95 -0.50 -12.09
C ALA A 136 20.84 -1.05 -10.96
N GLN A 137 21.45 -2.23 -11.14
CA GLN A 137 22.72 -2.64 -10.53
C GLN A 137 23.14 -4.02 -11.07
N ALA A 138 23.58 -4.06 -12.32
CA ALA A 138 24.45 -5.12 -12.83
C ALA A 138 25.68 -4.48 -13.49
N GLY A 139 26.29 -3.54 -12.77
CA GLY A 139 27.57 -2.93 -13.12
C GLY A 139 28.68 -3.59 -12.29
N THR A 140 29.36 -4.56 -12.89
CA THR A 140 30.77 -4.96 -12.68
C THR A 140 31.27 -5.15 -11.24
N THR A 141 31.47 -6.40 -10.80
CA THR A 141 32.67 -6.86 -10.08
C THR A 141 32.77 -8.40 -10.09
N GLY A 142 33.87 -8.92 -10.66
CA GLY A 142 34.55 -10.11 -10.10
C GLY A 142 34.21 -11.49 -10.66
N THR A 143 34.97 -11.90 -11.67
CA THR A 143 35.17 -13.27 -12.18
C THR A 143 35.42 -14.33 -11.09
N SER A 144 34.62 -15.41 -11.06
CA SER A 144 35.08 -16.81 -11.28
C SER A 144 34.08 -17.89 -10.80
N ALA A 145 33.94 -18.92 -11.63
CA ALA A 145 33.47 -20.28 -11.35
C ALA A 145 31.97 -20.51 -11.04
N GLY A 146 31.26 -21.12 -12.01
CA GLY A 146 30.10 -21.96 -11.71
C GLY A 146 28.91 -21.83 -12.68
N VAL A 147 29.01 -22.51 -13.82
CA VAL A 147 27.93 -23.25 -14.51
C VAL A 147 26.53 -22.60 -14.59
N SER A 148 26.14 -22.28 -15.82
CA SER A 148 24.78 -21.94 -16.23
C SER A 148 23.73 -22.92 -15.70
N THR A 149 22.63 -22.42 -15.11
CA THR A 149 21.24 -22.96 -15.18
C THR A 149 20.35 -22.34 -14.09
N GLY A 150 20.10 -21.04 -14.17
CA GLY A 150 18.85 -20.45 -13.67
C GLY A 150 18.09 -19.97 -14.90
N PRO A 151 16.77 -20.17 -15.02
CA PRO A 151 16.06 -19.75 -16.21
C PRO A 151 16.37 -18.27 -16.44
N ARG A 152 16.74 -17.94 -17.68
CA ARG A 152 16.81 -16.54 -18.14
C ARG A 152 15.41 -15.97 -17.96
N THR A 153 15.09 -15.47 -16.78
CA THR A 153 13.84 -14.78 -16.57
C THR A 153 14.06 -13.31 -16.83
N GLY A 154 14.42 -13.01 -18.09
CA GLY A 154 13.73 -11.94 -18.82
C GLY A 154 12.24 -12.29 -18.98
N ILE A 155 11.58 -12.62 -17.86
CA ILE A 155 10.14 -12.79 -17.77
C ILE A 155 9.64 -11.35 -17.79
N GLN A 156 9.39 -10.86 -19.01
CA GLN A 156 8.11 -10.23 -19.22
C GLN A 156 7.06 -11.21 -18.68
N ALA A 157 6.77 -11.12 -17.38
CA ALA A 157 5.52 -11.64 -16.88
C ALA A 157 4.51 -10.88 -17.74
N GLU A 158 3.67 -11.60 -18.47
CA GLU A 158 2.46 -10.99 -19.03
C GLU A 158 1.82 -10.23 -17.88
N THR A 159 2.00 -8.91 -17.90
CA THR A 159 1.49 -8.00 -16.90
C THR A 159 0.01 -7.93 -17.24
N GLY A 160 -0.71 -8.89 -16.70
CA GLY A 160 -2.11 -9.13 -16.96
C GLY A 160 -2.93 -8.88 -15.71
N TYR A 161 -4.22 -8.62 -15.92
CA TYR A 161 -5.17 -8.57 -14.84
C TYR A 161 -5.51 -9.99 -14.38
N VAL A 162 -5.50 -10.24 -13.08
CA VAL A 162 -6.03 -11.45 -12.46
C VAL A 162 -7.39 -11.12 -11.87
N LYS A 163 -8.44 -11.77 -12.37
CA LYS A 163 -9.84 -11.48 -11.99
C LYS A 163 -10.24 -10.00 -12.17
N GLY A 164 -9.55 -9.26 -13.05
CA GLY A 164 -9.77 -7.83 -13.28
C GLY A 164 -8.94 -6.90 -12.40
N PHE A 165 -7.97 -7.42 -11.65
CA PHE A 165 -7.08 -6.63 -10.80
C PHE A 165 -5.61 -6.79 -11.20
N ALA A 166 -4.84 -5.70 -11.16
CA ALA A 166 -3.40 -5.73 -11.34
C ALA A 166 -2.75 -4.91 -10.23
N THR A 167 -1.86 -5.51 -9.45
CA THR A 167 -1.27 -4.90 -8.26
C THR A 167 0.24 -4.71 -8.44
N PHE A 168 0.73 -3.51 -8.14
CA PHE A 168 2.15 -3.21 -8.19
C PHE A 168 2.63 -2.66 -6.86
N VAL A 169 3.87 -2.98 -6.48
CA VAL A 169 4.46 -2.58 -5.21
C VAL A 169 5.84 -1.98 -5.42
N HIS A 170 6.13 -0.93 -4.65
CA HIS A 170 7.42 -0.29 -4.58
C HIS A 170 7.91 -0.26 -3.12
N ALA A 171 9.02 -0.92 -2.81
CA ALA A 171 9.58 -0.97 -1.47
C ALA A 171 10.17 0.38 -1.05
N GLN A 172 9.81 0.88 0.12
CA GLN A 172 10.38 2.09 0.72
C GLN A 172 11.58 1.72 1.59
N GLY A 173 12.69 1.36 0.94
CA GLY A 173 13.96 1.00 1.58
C GLY A 173 14.06 -0.43 2.12
N GLY A 174 15.29 -0.92 2.28
CA GLY A 174 15.60 -2.27 2.78
C GLY A 174 15.67 -3.37 1.71
N LEU A 175 16.15 -4.56 2.10
CA LEU A 175 16.08 -5.77 1.27
C LEU A 175 14.66 -6.35 1.39
N MET A 176 13.80 -6.13 0.39
CA MET A 176 12.52 -6.83 0.27
C MET A 176 12.79 -8.26 -0.22
N TYR A 177 13.26 -9.13 0.68
CA TYR A 177 13.76 -10.45 0.33
C TYR A 177 12.64 -11.43 -0.06
N GLU A 178 11.40 -11.17 0.39
CA GLU A 178 10.25 -11.98 0.02
C GLU A 178 8.96 -11.17 0.22
N PHE A 179 8.28 -10.81 -0.87
CA PHE A 179 6.96 -10.21 -0.80
C PHE A 179 5.94 -11.34 -0.67
N SER A 180 5.73 -11.82 0.55
CA SER A 180 4.56 -12.64 0.88
C SER A 180 3.43 -11.70 1.25
N VAL A 181 2.35 -11.81 0.50
CA VAL A 181 1.11 -11.10 0.75
C VAL A 181 0.11 -12.13 1.25
N GLY A 182 -0.31 -11.98 2.50
CA GLY A 182 -1.41 -12.74 3.05
C GLY A 182 -2.75 -12.33 2.43
N GLY A 183 -3.85 -12.84 3.00
CA GLY A 183 -5.17 -12.30 2.68
C GLY A 183 -5.21 -10.81 3.05
N GLN A 184 -5.51 -9.96 2.07
CA GLN A 184 -5.65 -8.52 2.28
C GLN A 184 -7.13 -8.14 2.30
N LYS A 185 -7.52 -7.40 3.34
CA LYS A 185 -8.85 -6.84 3.47
C LYS A 185 -8.82 -5.33 3.22
N PHE A 186 -9.62 -4.91 2.27
CA PHE A 186 -9.80 -3.52 1.87
C PHE A 186 -11.14 -3.01 2.35
N THR A 187 -11.13 -1.82 2.96
CA THR A 187 -12.34 -1.11 3.37
C THR A 187 -12.42 0.19 2.60
N PHE A 188 -13.53 0.41 1.89
CA PHE A 188 -13.77 1.61 1.09
C PHE A 188 -14.78 2.55 1.77
N GLN A 189 -14.50 3.86 1.71
CA GLN A 189 -15.42 4.93 2.06
C GLN A 189 -15.58 5.90 0.87
N PRO A 190 -16.80 6.09 0.34
CA PRO A 190 -17.05 7.08 -0.72
C PRO A 190 -16.78 8.51 -0.22
N LEU A 191 -16.45 9.42 -1.14
CA LEU A 191 -16.43 10.85 -0.89
C LEU A 191 -17.83 11.43 -0.66
#